data_AF-A0A382A1W2-F1
#
_entry.id   AF-A0A382A1W2-F1
#
_cell.length_a   1.000
_cell.length_b   1.000
_cell.length_c   1.000
_cell.angle_alpha   90.00
_cell.angle_beta   90.00
_cell.angle_gamma   90.00
#
_symmetry.space_group_name_H-M   'P 1'
#
loop_
_entity.id
_entity.type
_entity.pdbx_description
1 polymer ?
#
loop_
_entity_poly.entity_id
_entity_poly.type
_entity_poly.pdbx_seq_one_letter_code
_entity_poly.pdbx_strand_id
1 'polypeptide(L)'
;MSDVFKTTNFWPELRETTDAYRRYDLSMKQKLPVKGLELYLNISNLTEAIDVNRLRGFNPSDPNFDNELLEKISSPDDIGIDERLDMIPRNSRAKKLEQHYGKTIDLGFRFSF
;
A
#
# COMPACT_ATOMS: atom_id res chain seq x y z
N MET A 1 -3.16 7.96 -8.04
CA MET A 1 -2.03 7.35 -7.28
C MET A 1 -1.58 8.27 -6.13
N SER A 2 -0.93 7.75 -5.08
CA SER A 2 -0.14 8.58 -4.17
C SER A 2 1.31 8.60 -4.66
N ASP A 3 1.78 9.74 -5.16
CA ASP A 3 3.08 9.88 -5.81
C ASP A 3 4.21 9.99 -4.76
N VAL A 4 4.46 8.90 -4.04
CA VAL A 4 5.59 8.81 -3.11
C VAL A 4 6.80 8.34 -3.92
N PHE A 5 7.49 9.30 -4.54
CA PHE A 5 8.65 9.06 -5.38
C PHE A 5 9.77 8.35 -4.61
N LYS A 6 10.06 7.08 -4.93
CA LYS A 6 11.21 6.36 -4.36
C LYS A 6 12.52 6.66 -5.12
N THR A 7 12.46 7.08 -6.40
CA THR A 7 13.64 7.53 -7.17
C THR A 7 13.24 8.28 -8.44
N THR A 8 13.95 9.36 -8.80
CA THR A 8 13.81 10.00 -10.13
C THR A 8 14.61 9.21 -11.17
N ASN A 9 13.95 8.34 -11.94
CA ASN A 9 14.61 7.65 -13.06
C ASN A 9 14.66 8.58 -14.29
N PHE A 10 15.80 8.61 -14.99
CA PHE A 10 15.99 9.46 -16.19
C PHE A 10 14.94 9.17 -17.26
N TRP A 11 14.64 7.88 -17.46
CA TRP A 11 13.57 7.39 -18.32
C TRP A 11 12.24 7.34 -17.55
N PRO A 12 11.24 8.18 -17.89
CA PRO A 12 9.96 8.23 -17.18
C PRO A 12 9.22 6.90 -17.12
N GLU A 13 9.40 6.05 -18.13
CA GLU A 13 8.75 4.74 -18.28
C GLU A 13 9.27 3.72 -17.27
N LEU A 14 10.50 3.89 -16.76
CA LEU A 14 11.11 3.01 -15.76
C LEU A 14 10.88 3.51 -14.32
N ARG A 15 10.04 4.52 -14.13
CA ARG A 15 9.71 5.03 -12.79
C ARG A 15 8.77 4.06 -12.08
N GLU A 16 9.03 3.87 -10.80
CA GLU A 16 8.22 3.05 -9.92
C GLU A 16 7.22 3.91 -9.16
N THR A 17 5.98 3.43 -9.08
CA THR A 17 4.92 4.05 -8.30
C THR A 17 4.57 3.12 -7.16
N THR A 18 4.52 3.67 -5.94
CA THR A 18 4.03 2.94 -4.77
C THR A 18 2.51 3.07 -4.73
N ASP A 19 1.80 1.98 -4.49
CA ASP A 19 0.35 2.04 -4.35
C ASP A 19 -0.06 2.86 -3.11
N ALA A 20 -1.27 3.41 -3.12
CA ALA A 20 -1.79 4.13 -1.96
C ALA A 20 -1.94 3.15 -0.78
N TYR A 21 -1.01 3.25 0.16
CA TYR A 21 -0.90 2.39 1.33
C TYR A 21 -1.60 3.02 2.54
N ARG A 22 -2.51 2.27 3.17
CA ARG A 22 -3.21 2.69 4.39
C ARG A 22 -3.03 1.65 5.47
N ARG A 23 -2.39 2.04 6.58
CA ARG A 23 -2.20 1.22 7.77
C ARG A 23 -2.94 1.83 8.96
N TYR A 24 -3.51 0.96 9.78
CA TYR A 24 -4.09 1.33 11.07
C TYR A 24 -3.27 0.69 12.19
N ASP A 25 -2.80 1.52 13.11
CA ASP A 25 -2.07 1.12 14.31
C ASP A 25 -2.87 1.58 15.54
N LEU A 26 -2.92 0.76 16.59
CA LEU A 26 -3.63 1.05 17.84
C LEU A 26 -2.68 0.93 19.02
N SER A 27 -2.59 1.98 19.83
CA SER A 27 -1.86 1.96 21.08
C SER A 27 -2.76 2.41 22.23
N MET A 28 -2.82 1.62 23.29
CA MET A 28 -3.62 1.86 24.48
C MET A 28 -2.75 1.77 25.73
N LYS A 29 -2.90 2.77 26.62
CA LYS A 29 -2.30 2.77 27.95
C LYS A 29 -3.39 2.90 29.00
N GLN A 30 -3.46 1.95 29.93
CA GLN A 30 -4.45 1.94 31.01
C GLN A 30 -3.76 1.94 32.37
N LYS A 31 -4.09 2.92 33.23
CA LYS A 31 -3.74 2.87 34.64
C LYS A 31 -4.72 1.96 35.36
N LEU A 32 -4.23 1.02 36.15
CA LEU A 32 -5.08 0.14 36.94
C LEU A 32 -5.37 0.72 38.33
N PRO A 33 -6.40 0.25 39.04
CA PRO A 33 -6.77 0.75 40.37
C PRO A 33 -5.69 0.51 41.45
N VAL A 34 -4.65 -0.25 41.13
CA VAL A 34 -3.52 -0.52 42.02
C VAL A 34 -2.44 0.55 41.79
N LYS A 35 -1.97 1.18 42.86
CA LYS A 35 -0.94 2.22 42.80
C LYS A 35 0.32 1.66 42.12
N GLY A 36 0.77 2.36 41.08
CA GLY A 36 1.97 1.98 40.33
C GLY A 36 1.75 0.92 39.25
N LEU A 37 0.53 0.41 39.05
CA LEU A 37 0.23 -0.61 38.05
C LEU A 37 -0.32 0.02 36.75
N GLU A 38 0.33 -0.29 35.63
CA GLU A 38 -0.07 0.17 34.30
C GLU A 38 -0.03 -0.98 33.29
N LEU A 39 -1.01 -1.00 32.39
CA LEU A 39 -1.06 -1.89 31.23
C LEU A 39 -0.82 -1.09 29.94
N TYR A 40 -0.12 -1.74 29.02
CA TYR A 40 0.21 -1.23 27.70
C TYR A 40 -0.21 -2.26 26.67
N LEU A 41 -0.93 -1.82 25.65
CA LEU A 41 -1.27 -2.62 24.50
C LEU A 41 -0.85 -1.84 23.27
N ASN A 42 -0.08 -2.47 22.40
CA ASN A 42 0.29 -1.93 21.11
C ASN A 42 -0.04 -2.96 20.03
N ILE A 43 -0.87 -2.58 19.09
CA ILE A 43 -1.26 -3.42 17.95
C ILE A 43 -0.85 -2.67 16.70
N SER A 44 0.10 -3.22 15.95
CA SER A 44 0.51 -2.67 14.67
C SER A 44 -0.18 -3.39 13.52
N ASN A 45 -0.43 -2.66 12.43
CA ASN A 45 -1.01 -3.17 11.20
C ASN A 45 -2.30 -4.00 11.39
N LEU A 46 -3.32 -3.40 12.02
CA LEU A 46 -4.63 -4.03 12.29
C LEU A 46 -5.28 -4.68 11.06
N THR A 47 -5.02 -4.14 9.87
CA THR A 47 -5.64 -4.57 8.61
C THR A 47 -4.72 -5.41 7.73
N GLU A 48 -3.54 -5.82 8.22
CA GLU A 48 -2.54 -6.57 7.45
C GLU A 48 -2.25 -5.93 6.08
N ALA A 49 -2.16 -4.60 6.07
CA ALA A 49 -1.88 -3.85 4.86
C ALA A 49 -0.51 -4.25 4.30
N ILE A 50 -0.47 -4.53 3.00
CA ILE A 50 0.74 -4.87 2.24
C ILE A 50 1.11 -3.64 1.41
N ASP A 51 2.38 -3.25 1.44
CA ASP A 51 2.89 -2.22 0.53
C ASP A 51 3.30 -2.89 -0.79
N VAL A 52 2.77 -2.40 -1.92
CA VAL A 52 3.01 -2.99 -3.24
C VAL A 52 3.61 -1.94 -4.15
N ASN A 53 4.85 -2.17 -4.56
CA ASN A 53 5.52 -1.36 -5.57
C ASN A 53 5.18 -1.90 -6.95
N ARG A 54 4.74 -1.01 -7.85
CA ARG A 54 4.30 -1.36 -9.20
C ARG A 54 5.18 -0.68 -10.25
N LEU A 55 5.44 -1.43 -11.32
CA LEU A 55 6.07 -0.88 -12.53
C LEU A 55 5.00 -0.20 -13.40
N ARG A 56 5.43 0.72 -14.25
CA ARG A 56 4.59 1.27 -15.32
C ARG A 56 4.42 0.20 -16.40
N GLY A 57 3.40 -0.65 -16.22
CA GLY A 57 3.07 -1.74 -17.13
C GLY A 57 1.85 -2.52 -16.65
N PHE A 58 1.19 -3.21 -17.56
CA PHE A 58 0.01 -4.03 -17.30
C PHE A 58 0.11 -5.36 -18.06
N ASN A 59 -0.58 -6.38 -17.57
CA ASN A 59 -0.64 -7.68 -18.23
C ASN A 59 -1.86 -7.73 -19.16
N PRO A 60 -1.68 -7.70 -20.50
CA PRO A 60 -2.79 -7.76 -21.45
C PRO A 60 -3.48 -9.14 -21.48
N SER A 61 -2.88 -10.17 -20.88
CA SER A 61 -3.44 -11.53 -20.82
C SER A 61 -4.24 -11.80 -19.54
N ASP A 62 -4.53 -10.78 -18.71
CA ASP A 62 -5.34 -10.93 -17.50
C ASP A 62 -6.82 -11.15 -17.88
N PRO A 63 -7.53 -12.16 -17.35
CA PRO A 63 -8.94 -12.42 -17.63
C PRO A 63 -9.89 -11.27 -17.29
N ASN A 64 -9.49 -10.34 -16.42
CA ASN A 64 -10.27 -9.16 -16.05
C ASN A 64 -9.90 -7.92 -16.88
N PHE A 65 -9.03 -8.08 -17.88
CA PHE A 65 -8.60 -7.01 -18.78
C PHE A 65 -9.36 -7.14 -20.11
N ASP A 66 -10.54 -6.53 -20.15
CA ASP A 66 -11.42 -6.61 -21.32
C ASP A 66 -10.87 -5.83 -22.53
N ASN A 67 -11.23 -6.27 -23.74
CA ASN A 67 -10.84 -5.60 -24.98
C ASN A 67 -11.27 -4.12 -25.03
N GLU A 68 -12.37 -3.76 -24.37
CA GLU A 68 -12.83 -2.36 -24.24
C GLU A 68 -11.88 -1.49 -23.40
N LEU A 69 -11.27 -2.06 -22.35
CA LEU A 69 -10.25 -1.36 -21.55
C LEU A 69 -8.97 -1.18 -22.37
N LEU A 70 -8.56 -2.22 -23.11
CA LEU A 70 -7.41 -2.13 -24.00
C LEU A 70 -7.60 -1.05 -25.07
N GLU A 71 -8.80 -0.93 -25.64
CA GLU A 71 -9.14 0.10 -26.62
C GLU A 71 -9.17 1.50 -25.99
N LYS A 72 -9.83 1.67 -24.83
CA LYS A 72 -9.84 2.94 -24.08
C LYS A 72 -8.46 3.41 -23.69
N ILE A 73 -7.58 2.48 -23.30
CA ILE A 73 -6.20 2.79 -23.02
C ILE A 73 -5.53 3.14 -24.33
N SER A 74 -5.59 2.31 -25.37
CA SER A 74 -4.87 2.51 -26.64
C SER A 74 -5.31 3.72 -27.45
N SER A 75 -6.50 4.27 -27.20
CA SER A 75 -6.98 5.49 -27.83
C SER A 75 -6.04 6.68 -27.59
N PRO A 76 -5.78 7.51 -28.62
CA PRO A 76 -4.83 8.62 -28.57
C PRO A 76 -5.48 9.91 -28.03
N ASP A 77 -6.24 9.82 -26.95
CA ASP A 77 -6.64 11.02 -26.23
C ASP A 77 -5.43 11.53 -25.42
N ASP A 78 -5.29 12.84 -25.22
CA ASP A 78 -4.19 13.59 -24.56
C ASP A 78 -3.94 13.22 -23.06
N ILE A 79 -4.22 11.98 -22.70
CA ILE A 79 -4.19 11.42 -21.36
C ILE A 79 -2.76 10.93 -21.09
N GLY A 80 -2.15 11.43 -20.01
CA GLY A 80 -0.81 11.04 -19.60
C GLY A 80 -0.70 9.54 -19.30
N ILE A 81 0.50 8.97 -19.40
CA ILE A 81 0.76 7.55 -19.09
C ILE A 81 0.29 7.18 -17.68
N ASP A 82 0.39 8.11 -16.73
CA ASP A 82 -0.02 7.92 -15.33
C ASP A 82 -1.53 7.84 -15.16
N GLU A 83 -2.28 8.67 -15.88
CA GLU A 83 -3.74 8.65 -15.87
C GLU A 83 -4.26 7.36 -16.55
N ARG A 84 -3.63 6.93 -17.65
CA ARG A 84 -3.93 5.63 -18.30
C ARG A 84 -3.70 4.45 -17.35
N LEU A 85 -2.63 4.49 -16.55
CA LEU A 85 -2.34 3.44 -15.56
C LEU A 85 -3.32 3.44 -14.39
N ASP A 86 -3.92 4.59 -14.04
CA ASP A 86 -4.96 4.69 -13.00
C ASP A 86 -6.32 4.15 -13.46
N MET A 87 -6.57 4.11 -14.77
CA MET A 87 -7.76 3.45 -15.34
C MET A 87 -7.68 1.91 -15.29
N ILE A 88 -6.48 1.34 -15.16
CA ILE A 88 -6.26 -0.10 -15.16
C ILE A 88 -6.56 -0.67 -13.76
N PRO A 89 -7.36 -1.75 -13.67
CA PRO A 89 -7.56 -2.47 -12.41
C PRO A 89 -6.22 -2.85 -11.77
N ARG A 90 -6.07 -2.57 -10.47
CA ARG A 90 -4.80 -2.80 -9.75
C ARG A 90 -4.32 -4.25 -9.81
N ASN A 91 -5.22 -5.22 -9.94
CA ASN A 91 -4.86 -6.63 -10.02
C ASN A 91 -4.15 -6.99 -11.34
N SER A 92 -4.42 -6.24 -12.41
CA SER A 92 -3.88 -6.46 -13.75
C SER A 92 -2.62 -5.64 -14.04
N ARG A 93 -2.21 -4.77 -13.10
CA ARG A 93 -0.98 -3.97 -13.19
C ARG A 93 0.25 -4.80 -12.79
N ALA A 94 1.37 -4.57 -13.48
CA ALA A 94 2.63 -5.25 -13.21
C ALA A 94 3.13 -4.95 -11.78
N LYS A 95 3.34 -6.01 -10.99
CA LYS A 95 3.87 -5.94 -9.63
C LYS A 95 5.39 -6.13 -9.65
N LYS A 96 6.12 -5.31 -8.91
CA LYS A 96 7.59 -5.45 -8.77
C LYS A 96 7.97 -6.09 -7.45
N LEU A 97 7.43 -5.54 -6.36
CA LEU A 97 7.80 -5.92 -5.00
C LEU A 97 6.57 -5.81 -4.10
N GLU A 98 6.33 -6.85 -3.32
CA GLU A 98 5.35 -6.86 -2.24
C GLU A 98 6.11 -6.87 -0.91
N GLN A 99 5.80 -5.93 -0.03
CA GLN A 99 6.40 -5.84 1.30
C GLN A 99 5.32 -6.15 2.33
N HIS A 100 5.49 -7.29 3.01
CA HIS A 100 4.60 -7.74 4.07
C HIS A 100 5.11 -7.22 5.40
N TYR A 101 4.58 -6.10 5.85
CA TYR A 101 4.75 -5.66 7.22
C TYR A 101 3.77 -6.48 8.07
N GLY A 102 4.26 -7.50 8.78
CA GLY A 102 3.40 -8.37 9.59
C GLY A 102 2.56 -7.59 10.62
N LYS A 103 1.47 -8.19 11.09
CA LYS A 103 0.69 -7.69 12.22
C LYS A 103 1.38 -8.08 13.53
N THR A 104 1.65 -7.10 14.39
CA THR A 104 2.22 -7.37 15.72
C THR A 104 1.25 -6.96 16.82
N ILE A 105 1.27 -7.73 17.91
CA ILE A 105 0.49 -7.44 19.12
C ILE A 105 1.47 -7.54 20.29
N ASP A 106 1.71 -6.41 20.93
CA ASP A 106 2.57 -6.29 22.11
C ASP A 106 1.71 -5.94 23.31
N LEU A 107 1.77 -6.77 24.35
CA LEU A 107 1.12 -6.52 25.64
C LEU A 107 2.19 -6.37 26.71
N GLY A 108 2.16 -5.25 27.42
CA GLY A 108 3.10 -4.94 28.50
C GLY A 108 2.39 -4.62 29.80
N PHE A 109 3.03 -4.96 30.91
CA PHE A 109 2.63 -4.51 32.23
C PHE A 109 3.81 -3.79 32.89
N ARG A 110 3.53 -2.72 33.63
CA ARG A 110 4.51 -2.01 34.45
C ARG A 110 4.01 -1.95 35.87
N PHE A 111 4.87 -2.32 36.80
CA PHE A 111 4.66 -2.10 38.22
C PHE A 111 5.81 -1.25 38.76
N SER A 112 5.49 -0.15 39.44
CA SER A 112 6.48 0.74 40.04
C SER A 112 6.14 0.95 41.51
N PHE A 113 7.10 0.59 42.38
CA PHE A 113 7.03 0.77 43.84
C PHE A 113 7.48 2.18 44.25
#